data_AF-A0A7J8D6X3-F1
#
_entry.id   AF-A0A7J8D6X3-F1
#
_cell.length_a   1.000
_cell.length_b   1.000
_cell.length_c   1.000
_cell.angle_alpha   90.00
_cell.angle_beta   90.00
_cell.angle_gamma   90.00
#
_symmetry.space_group_name_H-M   'P 1'
#
loop_
_entity.id
_entity.type
_entity.pdbx_description
1 polymer ?
#
loop_
_entity_poly.entity_id
_entity_poly.type
_entity_poly.pdbx_seq_one_letter_code
_entity_poly.pdbx_strand_id
1 'polypeptide(L)'
;MLNLKTLSLYQNPFCRYNLYRLYIIYHLPGVELLDRNQVTEKERRSMITIFNHKKAHIVQSISFGRKVDASWNPRSPLKQKPALKVPSELCLMIQKMLFL
;
A
#
# COMPACT_ATOMS: atom_id res chain seq x y z
N MET A 1 -10.46 3.69 -5.09
CA MET A 1 -10.47 3.28 -6.51
C MET A 1 -10.19 1.78 -6.55
N LEU A 2 -11.10 0.96 -7.05
CA LEU A 2 -11.04 -0.50 -6.84
C LEU A 2 -10.25 -1.28 -7.92
N ASN A 3 -9.88 -0.67 -9.05
CA ASN A 3 -9.26 -1.37 -10.19
C ASN A 3 -7.97 -0.71 -10.71
N LEU A 4 -7.35 0.20 -9.95
CA LEU A 4 -6.14 0.89 -10.40
C LEU A 4 -4.92 -0.04 -10.25
N LYS A 5 -4.46 -0.63 -11.36
CA LYS A 5 -3.31 -1.55 -11.39
C LYS A 5 -1.98 -0.86 -11.67
N THR A 6 -2.00 0.17 -12.51
CA THR A 6 -0.80 0.90 -12.94
C THR A 6 -0.95 2.36 -12.57
N LEU A 7 0.08 2.91 -11.92
CA LEU A 7 0.15 4.31 -11.53
C LEU A 7 1.53 4.89 -11.91
N SER A 8 1.54 6.10 -12.44
CA SER A 8 2.76 6.86 -12.70
C SER A 8 2.59 8.24 -12.09
N LEU A 9 3.46 8.57 -11.14
CA LEU A 9 3.61 9.89 -10.51
C LEU A 9 4.94 10.53 -10.91
N TYR A 10 5.61 10.01 -11.93
CA TYR A 10 6.86 10.53 -12.46
C TYR A 10 6.80 12.06 -12.65
N GLN A 11 7.88 12.76 -12.22
CA GLN A 11 8.00 14.22 -12.18
C GLN A 11 7.05 14.96 -11.21
N ASN A 12 6.28 14.26 -10.37
CA ASN A 12 5.52 14.92 -9.31
C ASN A 12 6.44 15.33 -8.14
N PRO A 13 6.31 16.54 -7.57
CA PRO A 13 7.06 16.95 -6.36
C PRO A 13 6.92 15.98 -5.18
N PHE A 14 5.81 15.25 -5.12
CA PHE A 14 5.54 14.19 -4.13
C PHE A 14 6.55 13.03 -4.20
N CYS A 15 7.16 12.77 -5.37
CA CYS A 15 8.16 11.72 -5.54
C CYS A 15 9.50 12.04 -4.85
N ARG A 16 9.68 13.27 -4.34
CA ARG A 16 10.88 13.67 -3.57
C ARG A 16 10.87 13.14 -2.13
N TYR A 17 9.72 12.71 -1.60
CA TYR A 17 9.64 12.21 -0.23
C TYR A 17 10.15 10.77 -0.14
N ASN A 18 11.06 10.49 0.80
CA ASN A 18 11.75 9.20 0.89
C ASN A 18 10.81 7.98 1.09
N LEU A 19 9.60 8.20 1.63
CA LEU A 19 8.61 7.16 1.89
C LEU A 19 7.41 7.19 0.93
N TYR A 20 7.41 8.06 -0.10
CA TYR A 20 6.25 8.23 -0.99
C TYR A 20 5.79 6.89 -1.58
N ARG A 21 6.76 6.07 -2.02
CA ARG A 21 6.49 4.80 -2.68
C ARG A 21 5.74 3.83 -1.76
N LEU A 22 6.24 3.64 -0.54
CA LEU A 22 5.61 2.77 0.46
C LEU A 22 4.26 3.33 0.92
N TYR A 23 4.14 4.66 0.99
CA TYR A 23 2.90 5.35 1.33
C TYR A 23 1.80 5.11 0.30
N ILE A 24 2.13 5.22 -0.99
CA ILE A 24 1.21 4.94 -2.09
C ILE A 24 0.78 3.47 -2.08
N ILE A 25 1.72 2.53 -1.91
CA ILE A 25 1.39 1.09 -1.82
C ILE A 25 0.47 0.80 -0.62
N TYR A 26 0.62 1.53 0.49
CA TYR A 26 -0.23 1.39 1.68
C TYR A 26 -1.66 1.84 1.46
N HIS A 27 -1.85 2.98 0.82
CA HIS A 27 -3.18 3.52 0.56
C HIS A 27 -3.84 2.91 -0.69
N LEU A 28 -3.06 2.42 -1.64
CA LEU A 28 -3.52 1.81 -2.89
C LEU A 28 -2.95 0.39 -3.06
N PRO A 29 -3.41 -0.60 -2.27
CA PRO A 29 -2.88 -1.96 -2.30
C PRO A 29 -3.15 -2.70 -3.63
N GLY A 30 -4.06 -2.19 -4.47
CA GLY A 30 -4.36 -2.73 -5.80
C GLY A 30 -3.33 -2.38 -6.88
N VAL A 31 -2.39 -1.47 -6.60
CA VAL A 31 -1.34 -1.09 -7.55
C VAL A 31 -0.30 -2.22 -7.66
N GLU A 32 -0.05 -2.65 -8.88
CA GLU A 32 0.95 -3.66 -9.25
C GLU A 32 2.18 -3.03 -9.89
N LEU A 33 1.99 -1.92 -10.63
CA LEU A 33 3.08 -1.18 -11.27
C LEU A 33 3.03 0.29 -10.83
N LEU A 34 4.10 0.76 -10.19
CA LEU A 34 4.24 2.15 -9.76
C LEU A 34 5.53 2.74 -10.37
N ASP A 35 5.40 3.83 -11.12
CA ASP A 35 6.52 4.55 -11.76
C ASP A 35 7.40 3.64 -12.61
N ARG A 36 6.76 2.76 -13.40
CA ARG A 36 7.40 1.73 -14.24
C ARG A 36 8.09 0.60 -13.45
N ASN A 37 8.07 0.65 -12.12
CA ASN A 37 8.64 -0.38 -11.26
C ASN A 37 7.54 -1.26 -10.66
N GLN A 38 7.67 -2.57 -10.84
CA GLN A 38 6.81 -3.58 -10.20
C GLN A 38 6.84 -3.42 -8.67
N VAL A 39 5.68 -3.50 -8.03
CA VAL A 39 5.57 -3.50 -6.58
C VAL A 39 6.00 -4.86 -6.05
N THR A 40 7.07 -4.88 -5.27
CA THR A 40 7.67 -6.09 -4.73
C THR A 40 6.99 -6.54 -3.44
N GLU A 41 7.11 -7.84 -3.11
CA GLU A 41 6.59 -8.35 -1.84
C GLU A 41 7.33 -7.76 -0.64
N LYS A 42 8.64 -7.47 -0.79
CA LYS A 42 9.44 -6.81 0.24
C LYS A 42 8.85 -5.46 0.62
N GLU A 43 8.45 -4.66 -0.36
CA GLU A 43 7.80 -3.36 -0.12
C GLU A 43 6.46 -3.52 0.59
N ARG A 44 5.65 -4.51 0.18
CA ARG A 44 4.36 -4.81 0.83
C ARG A 44 4.52 -5.21 2.30
N ARG A 45 5.56 -5.97 2.63
CA ARG A 45 5.87 -6.31 4.03
C ARG A 45 6.38 -5.07 4.80
N SER A 46 7.34 -4.35 4.22
CA SER A 46 7.94 -3.16 4.84
C SER A 46 6.90 -2.10 5.18
N MET A 47 5.92 -1.84 4.31
CA MET A 47 4.92 -0.80 4.58
C MET A 47 4.08 -1.12 5.83
N ILE A 48 3.82 -2.40 6.11
CA ILE A 48 3.01 -2.80 7.27
C ILE A 48 3.79 -2.59 8.55
N THR A 49 5.07 -2.95 8.53
CA THR A 49 6.00 -2.68 9.63
C THR A 49 6.07 -1.18 9.94
N ILE A 50 6.06 -0.33 8.91
CA ILE A 50 6.24 1.12 9.07
C ILE A 50 4.92 1.84 9.43
N PHE A 51 3.82 1.56 8.74
CA PHE A 51 2.58 2.36 8.85
C PHE A 51 1.50 1.73 9.73
N ASN A 52 1.64 0.45 10.13
CA ASN A 52 0.64 -0.23 10.93
C ASN A 52 1.27 -1.07 12.04
N HIS A 53 1.65 -0.42 13.14
CA HIS A 53 2.26 -1.08 14.30
C HIS A 53 1.43 -2.24 14.86
N LYS A 54 0.09 -2.15 14.83
CA LYS A 54 -0.79 -3.24 15.29
C LYS A 54 -0.69 -4.46 14.38
N LYS A 55 -0.75 -4.27 13.05
CA LYS A 55 -0.56 -5.37 12.10
C LYS A 55 0.87 -5.89 12.14
N ALA A 56 1.87 -5.02 12.25
CA ALA A 56 3.28 -5.40 12.38
C ALA A 56 3.49 -6.32 13.59
N HIS A 57 2.95 -5.93 14.75
CA HIS A 57 3.01 -6.73 15.96
C HIS A 57 2.35 -8.11 15.78
N ILE A 58 1.20 -8.17 15.10
CA ILE A 58 0.54 -9.44 14.78
C ILE A 58 1.45 -10.32 13.91
N VAL A 59 1.97 -9.78 12.80
CA VAL A 59 2.88 -10.50 11.89
C VAL A 59 4.12 -11.03 12.62
N GLN A 60 4.68 -10.25 13.55
CA GLN A 60 5.85 -10.65 14.34
C GLN A 60 5.52 -11.66 15.45
N SER A 61 4.32 -11.60 16.03
CA SER A 61 3.87 -12.47 17.13
C SER A 61 3.36 -13.85 16.68
N ILE A 62 3.15 -14.07 15.38
CA ILE A 62 2.75 -15.38 14.85
C ILE A 62 4.02 -16.23 14.63
N SER A 63 4.53 -16.79 15.72
CA SER A 63 5.56 -17.83 15.69
C SER A 63 4.91 -19.22 15.71
N PHE A 64 5.35 -20.12 14.83
CA PHE A 64 5.05 -21.56 14.80
C PHE A 64 3.60 -21.99 14.45
N GLY A 65 3.45 -22.55 13.25
CA GLY A 65 2.39 -23.53 12.93
C GLY A 65 0.98 -22.98 12.65
N ARG A 66 0.69 -21.70 12.94
CA ARG A 66 -0.58 -21.06 12.54
C ARG A 66 -0.37 -20.22 11.28
N LYS A 67 -1.25 -20.42 10.30
CA LYS A 67 -1.24 -19.81 8.95
C LYS A 67 -0.74 -18.37 8.98
N VAL A 68 0.29 -18.08 8.18
CA VAL A 68 0.83 -16.73 7.98
C VAL A 68 -0.33 -15.79 7.58
N ASP A 69 -0.47 -14.66 8.28
CA ASP A 69 -1.51 -13.67 7.96
C ASP A 69 -1.15 -12.99 6.64
N ALA A 70 -1.57 -13.55 5.52
CA ALA A 70 -1.33 -12.99 4.20
C ALA A 70 -2.24 -11.78 3.88
N SER A 71 -2.85 -11.12 4.87
CA SER A 71 -3.73 -9.95 4.65
C SER A 71 -3.02 -8.76 3.99
N TRP A 72 -1.69 -8.76 3.93
CA TRP A 72 -0.89 -7.83 3.13
C TRP A 72 -0.89 -8.12 1.64
N ASN A 73 -1.19 -9.36 1.26
CA ASN A 73 -1.19 -9.81 -0.10
C ASN A 73 -2.61 -9.65 -0.68
N PRO A 74 -2.86 -8.73 -1.62
CA PRO A 74 -4.15 -8.61 -2.32
C PRO A 74 -4.53 -9.88 -3.08
N ARG A 75 -3.56 -10.76 -3.39
CA ARG A 75 -3.80 -12.07 -4.01
C ARG A 75 -4.02 -13.19 -2.98
N SER A 76 -4.05 -12.91 -1.68
CA SER A 76 -4.33 -13.93 -0.68
C SER A 76 -5.80 -14.37 -0.78
N PRO A 77 -6.10 -15.68 -0.75
CA PRO A 77 -7.47 -16.19 -0.71
C PRO A 77 -8.21 -15.85 0.60
N LEU A 78 -7.50 -15.32 1.61
CA LEU A 78 -8.08 -14.81 2.85
C LEU A 78 -8.76 -13.46 2.57
N LYS A 79 -10.08 -13.40 2.74
CA LYS A 79 -10.87 -12.17 2.54
C LYS A 79 -10.29 -11.05 3.41
N GLN A 80 -9.69 -10.06 2.78
CA GLN A 80 -9.29 -8.83 3.45
C GLN A 80 -10.55 -8.14 3.98
N LYS A 81 -10.62 -7.90 5.30
CA LYS A 81 -11.60 -6.97 5.85
C LYS A 81 -11.38 -5.62 5.16
N PRO A 82 -12.43 -4.94 4.64
CA PRO A 82 -12.25 -3.71 3.89
C PRO A 82 -11.44 -2.72 4.74
N ALA A 83 -10.25 -2.38 4.24
CA ALA A 83 -9.41 -1.40 4.88
C ALA A 83 -10.18 -0.07 4.91
N LEU A 84 -10.11 0.55 6.08
CA LEU A 84 -10.67 1.84 6.45
C LEU A 84 -10.71 2.80 5.25
N LYS A 85 -11.90 3.37 5.00
CA LYS A 85 -12.19 4.34 3.94
C LYS A 85 -11.02 5.29 3.80
N VAL A 86 -10.41 5.31 2.60
CA VAL A 86 -9.40 6.30 2.22
C VAL A 86 -9.90 7.67 2.68
N PRO A 87 -9.12 8.40 3.51
CA PRO A 87 -9.48 9.76 3.89
C PRO A 87 -9.72 10.56 2.60
N SER A 88 -10.90 11.18 2.48
CA SER A 88 -11.30 11.95 1.29
C SER A 88 -10.24 13.00 0.90
N GLU A 89 -9.48 13.49 1.88
CA GLU A 89 -8.32 14.37 1.73
C GLU A 89 -7.24 13.83 0.78
N LEU A 90 -6.96 12.52 0.79
CA LEU A 90 -5.94 11.93 -0.10
C LEU A 90 -6.41 11.83 -1.54
N CYS A 91 -7.69 11.53 -1.74
CA CYS A 91 -8.28 11.54 -3.08
C CYS A 91 -8.29 12.97 -3.64
N LEU A 92 -8.61 13.96 -2.80
CA LEU A 92 -8.60 15.37 -3.17
C LEU A 92 -7.18 15.88 -3.45
N MET A 93 -6.18 15.43 -2.70
CA MET A 93 -4.77 15.83 -2.88
C MET A 93 -4.17 15.25 -4.16
N ILE A 94 -4.45 13.98 -4.47
CA ILE A 94 -4.03 13.36 -5.74
C ILE A 94 -4.78 13.99 -6.92
N GLN A 95 -6.08 14.28 -6.78
CA GLN A 95 -6.86 14.92 -7.84
C GLN A 95 -6.40 16.38 -8.08
N LYS A 96 -6.08 17.15 -7.03
CA LYS A 96 -5.50 18.50 -7.16
C LYS A 96 -4.11 18.49 -7.79
N MET A 97 -3.28 17.47 -7.51
CA MET A 97 -1.94 17.35 -8.11
C MET A 97 -1.93 16.84 -9.56
N LEU A 98 -3.04 16.30 -10.06
CA LEU A 98 -3.18 15.86 -11.45
C LEU A 98 -3.76 16.95 -12.39
N PHE A 99 -4.28 18.05 -11.83
CA PHE A 99 -4.92 19.16 -12.56
C PHE A 99 -4.14 20.50 -12.47
N LEU A 100 -2.89 20.45 -12.01
CA LEU A 100 -1.90 21.54 -12.08
C LEU A 100 -0.76 21.09 -12.99
#